data_AF-O16978-F1
#
_entry.id   AF-O16978-F1
#
_cell.length_a   1.000
_cell.length_b   1.000
_cell.length_c   1.000
_cell.angle_alpha   90.00
_cell.angle_beta   90.00
_cell.angle_gamma   90.00
#
_symmetry.space_group_name_H-M   'P 1'
#
loop_
_entity.id
_entity.type
_entity.pdbx_description
1 polymer ?
#
loop_
_entity_poly.entity_id
_entity_poly.type
_entity_poly.pdbx_seq_one_letter_code
_entity_poly.pdbx_strand_id
1 'polypeptide(L)'
;MNKSRSIWNENPDTYFDVKFIYSSIITLFYPFAHFCVLRKSPKNFGILKWIIYIHTVCFTVEWLLNAFLIDMFDFQPSVVLRIDGFLKNSVDAVVLYEAYLIAKGVTETSWLILFTGRLLLIFDLYRPTLSFKRKCCELIVYLIVAILGFWVTPMMIFQLPEQNSAKLKVMMIEQFYPDCLWSPTAIIVTSAETFFENFLCVLIIVNYCSIGLAIYISAKIAFWVLSKRMETKSDATKKMHKKFNDRTIFQTFLFFAFCCIPFSVLFITILLDFYIPGITYFVDFLSENHPTVCLISLFLYYDPYQYFFLELIGFRAAAAKPRLSSIPIGRRSTVTRGSIATFTLS
;
A
#
# COMPACT_ATOMS: atom_id res chain seq x y z
N MET A 1 3.00 -29.51 -36.86
CA MET A 1 3.58 -28.29 -36.25
C MET A 1 2.44 -27.28 -36.11
N ASN A 2 1.84 -27.20 -34.92
CA ASN A 2 0.82 -26.19 -34.62
C ASN A 2 1.52 -24.83 -34.60
N LYS A 3 1.20 -23.96 -35.55
CA LYS A 3 1.54 -22.53 -35.45
C LYS A 3 0.86 -22.02 -34.19
N SER A 4 1.65 -21.61 -33.18
CA SER A 4 1.12 -20.89 -32.02
C SER A 4 0.31 -19.70 -32.51
N ARG A 5 -0.93 -19.57 -32.01
CA ARG A 5 -1.79 -18.40 -32.20
C ARG A 5 -1.59 -17.40 -31.05
N SER A 6 -0.53 -17.54 -30.29
CA SER A 6 -0.25 -16.66 -29.16
C SER A 6 0.68 -15.55 -29.62
N ILE A 7 0.22 -14.29 -29.56
CA ILE A 7 1.16 -13.16 -29.56
C ILE A 7 2.06 -13.20 -28.31
N TRP A 8 1.62 -13.92 -27.27
CA TRP A 8 2.34 -14.26 -26.05
C TRP A 8 3.06 -15.61 -26.23
N ASN A 9 4.05 -15.70 -27.11
CA ASN A 9 4.95 -16.87 -27.12
C ASN A 9 6.04 -16.72 -26.05
N GLU A 10 5.60 -16.34 -24.86
CA GLU A 10 6.44 -16.08 -23.72
C GLU A 10 6.34 -17.30 -22.85
N ASN A 11 7.42 -18.06 -22.77
CA ASN A 11 7.66 -18.94 -21.64
C ASN A 11 8.40 -18.10 -20.60
N PRO A 12 7.72 -17.37 -19.70
CA PRO A 12 8.32 -16.40 -18.80
C PRO A 12 9.15 -17.04 -17.68
N ASP A 13 9.58 -18.30 -17.81
CA ASP A 13 10.36 -19.02 -16.81
C ASP A 13 11.56 -18.20 -16.32
N THR A 14 12.34 -17.62 -17.24
CA THR A 14 13.47 -16.74 -16.90
C THR A 14 13.03 -15.49 -16.13
N TYR A 15 11.88 -14.91 -16.47
CA TYR A 15 11.35 -13.74 -15.78
C TYR A 15 10.94 -14.10 -14.34
N PHE A 16 10.24 -15.21 -14.17
CA PHE A 16 9.86 -15.73 -12.85
C PHE A 16 11.07 -16.10 -12.00
N ASP A 17 12.11 -16.70 -12.57
CA ASP A 17 13.35 -17.02 -11.86
C ASP A 17 14.03 -15.74 -11.34
N VAL A 18 14.17 -14.72 -12.19
CA VAL A 18 14.76 -13.43 -11.81
C VAL A 18 13.93 -12.74 -10.73
N LYS A 19 12.61 -12.73 -10.89
CA LYS A 19 11.64 -12.18 -9.94
C LYS A 19 11.73 -12.88 -8.60
N PHE A 20 11.79 -14.21 -8.58
CA PHE A 20 11.93 -15.00 -7.35
C PHE A 20 13.24 -14.69 -6.60
N ILE A 21 14.37 -14.58 -7.32
CA ILE A 21 15.67 -14.22 -6.72
C ILE A 21 15.60 -12.81 -6.12
N TYR A 22 15.07 -11.85 -6.87
CA TYR A 22 14.87 -10.48 -6.41
C TYR A 22 14.01 -10.45 -5.14
N SER A 23 12.87 -11.13 -5.17
CA SER A 23 11.92 -11.15 -4.07
C SER A 23 12.50 -11.82 -2.82
N SER A 24 13.32 -12.87 -3.00
CA SER A 24 14.03 -13.53 -1.91
C SER A 24 15.00 -12.58 -1.19
N ILE A 25 15.74 -11.74 -1.93
CA ILE A 25 16.67 -10.75 -1.37
C ILE A 25 15.89 -9.68 -0.59
N ILE A 26 14.82 -9.14 -1.18
CA ILE A 26 14.04 -8.05 -0.59
C ILE A 26 13.28 -8.50 0.66
N THR A 27 12.85 -9.76 0.72
CA THR A 27 12.12 -10.33 1.87
C THR A 27 12.89 -10.19 3.19
N LEU A 28 14.22 -10.20 3.16
CA LEU A 28 15.07 -10.03 4.34
C LEU A 28 14.84 -8.69 5.06
N PHE A 29 14.36 -7.66 4.36
CA PHE A 29 14.12 -6.33 4.94
C PHE A 29 12.76 -6.21 5.65
N TYR A 30 11.81 -7.12 5.41
CA TYR A 30 10.48 -7.07 6.03
C TYR A 30 10.53 -7.29 7.55
N PRO A 31 11.17 -8.36 8.08
CA PRO A 31 11.34 -8.52 9.53
C PRO A 31 12.01 -7.32 10.20
N PHE A 32 12.97 -6.70 9.50
CA PHE A 32 13.66 -5.50 9.97
C PHE A 32 12.71 -4.29 10.08
N ALA A 33 11.79 -4.12 9.12
CA ALA A 33 10.77 -3.09 9.21
C ALA A 33 9.80 -3.30 10.38
N HIS A 34 9.34 -4.54 10.59
CA HIS A 34 8.54 -4.90 11.77
C HIS A 34 9.25 -4.54 13.06
N PHE A 35 10.53 -4.92 13.19
CA PHE A 35 11.34 -4.58 14.36
C PHE A 35 11.45 -3.07 14.56
N CYS A 36 11.70 -2.31 13.49
CA CYS A 36 11.82 -0.85 13.55
C CYS A 36 10.53 -0.20 14.03
N VAL A 37 9.38 -0.55 13.45
CA VAL A 37 8.08 -0.01 13.87
C VAL A 37 7.78 -0.35 15.32
N LEU A 38 8.05 -1.58 15.76
CA LEU A 38 7.73 -2.00 17.13
C LEU A 38 8.67 -1.41 18.18
N ARG A 39 9.98 -1.34 17.91
CA ARG A 39 11.00 -1.03 18.91
C ARG A 39 11.58 0.38 18.80
N LYS A 40 11.59 0.99 17.61
CA LYS A 40 12.24 2.27 17.35
C LYS A 40 11.26 3.42 17.13
N SER A 41 9.95 3.14 16.99
CA SER A 41 8.92 4.19 17.01
C SER A 41 8.96 4.99 18.32
N PRO A 42 8.97 6.33 18.27
CA PRO A 42 8.81 7.19 19.44
C PRO A 42 7.60 6.81 20.30
N LYS A 43 7.78 6.81 21.62
CA LYS A 43 6.73 6.44 22.59
C LYS A 43 5.47 7.32 22.48
N ASN A 44 5.64 8.56 22.04
CA ASN A 44 4.55 9.54 21.90
C ASN A 44 3.69 9.34 20.65
N PHE A 45 3.99 8.35 19.78
CA PHE A 45 3.14 8.06 18.62
C PHE A 45 1.75 7.52 18.99
N GLY A 46 1.57 6.99 20.22
CA GLY A 46 0.26 6.53 20.69
C GLY A 46 -0.39 5.53 19.72
N ILE A 47 -1.64 5.80 19.34
CA ILE A 47 -2.42 4.97 18.41
C ILE A 47 -1.83 4.92 17.00
N LEU A 48 -1.16 5.99 16.53
CA LEU A 48 -0.58 6.03 15.18
C LEU A 48 0.51 4.98 15.00
N LYS A 49 1.24 4.60 16.07
CA LYS A 49 2.18 3.48 16.03
C LYS A 49 1.50 2.18 15.62
N TRP A 50 0.32 1.91 16.20
CA TRP A 50 -0.44 0.70 15.91
C TRP A 50 -1.02 0.73 14.50
N ILE A 51 -1.48 1.89 14.02
CA ILE A 51 -1.95 2.05 12.63
C ILE A 51 -0.80 1.77 11.65
N ILE A 52 0.40 2.34 11.88
CA ILE A 52 1.59 2.06 11.05
C ILE A 52 1.95 0.57 11.10
N TYR A 53 1.88 -0.04 12.28
CA TYR A 53 2.21 -1.46 12.43
C TYR A 53 1.22 -2.36 11.70
N ILE A 54 -0.09 -2.09 11.81
CA ILE A 54 -1.12 -2.82 11.07
C ILE A 54 -0.88 -2.71 9.57
N HIS A 55 -0.64 -1.50 9.05
CA HIS A 55 -0.31 -1.32 7.64
C HIS A 55 0.97 -2.08 7.25
N THR A 56 1.98 -2.13 8.14
CA THR A 56 3.20 -2.94 7.95
C THR A 56 2.91 -4.42 7.82
N VAL A 57 2.01 -4.95 8.65
CA VAL A 57 1.54 -6.34 8.53
C VAL A 57 0.82 -6.55 7.20
N CYS A 58 -0.11 -5.66 6.81
CA CYS A 58 -0.87 -5.78 5.57
C CYS A 58 0.04 -5.85 4.34
N PHE A 59 0.94 -4.87 4.16
CA PHE A 59 1.83 -4.90 2.99
C PHE A 59 2.85 -6.05 3.05
N THR A 60 3.20 -6.56 4.25
CA THR A 60 4.03 -7.78 4.36
C THR A 60 3.28 -9.02 3.88
N VAL A 61 2.00 -9.14 4.25
CA VAL A 61 1.16 -10.27 3.82
C VAL A 61 0.95 -10.22 2.31
N GLU A 62 0.64 -9.04 1.76
CA GLU A 62 0.55 -8.84 0.31
C GLU A 62 1.84 -9.23 -0.40
N TRP A 63 3.01 -8.80 0.11
CA TRP A 63 4.31 -9.18 -0.45
C TRP A 63 4.51 -10.70 -0.45
N LEU A 64 4.30 -11.36 0.68
CA LEU A 64 4.51 -12.81 0.77
C LEU A 64 3.55 -13.59 -0.12
N LEU A 65 2.31 -13.12 -0.27
CA LEU A 65 1.34 -13.71 -1.17
C LEU A 65 1.74 -13.51 -2.63
N ASN A 66 2.04 -12.28 -3.03
CA ASN A 66 2.28 -11.92 -4.43
C ASN A 66 3.64 -12.40 -4.93
N ALA A 67 4.67 -12.41 -4.10
CA ALA A 67 6.01 -12.77 -4.53
C ALA A 67 6.33 -14.28 -4.45
N PHE A 68 5.55 -15.06 -3.68
CA PHE A 68 5.87 -16.46 -3.44
C PHE A 68 4.67 -17.39 -3.50
N LEU A 69 3.58 -17.08 -2.80
CA LEU A 69 2.51 -18.07 -2.58
C LEU A 69 1.55 -18.17 -3.76
N ILE A 70 1.09 -17.03 -4.28
CA ILE A 70 0.11 -16.93 -5.36
C ILE A 70 0.81 -16.57 -6.67
N ASP A 71 1.58 -15.49 -6.70
CA ASP A 71 2.29 -14.98 -7.88
C ASP A 71 1.43 -14.92 -9.16
N MET A 72 0.85 -13.74 -9.40
CA MET A 72 -0.08 -13.47 -10.50
C MET A 72 0.69 -12.94 -11.72
N PHE A 73 0.31 -13.39 -12.91
CA PHE A 73 0.84 -12.87 -14.17
C PHE A 73 -0.30 -12.64 -15.17
N ASP A 74 -0.56 -11.36 -15.48
CA ASP A 74 -1.65 -10.93 -16.37
C ASP A 74 -1.18 -10.83 -17.83
N PHE A 75 -1.75 -11.61 -18.75
CA PHE A 75 -1.41 -11.49 -20.17
C PHE A 75 -2.10 -10.27 -20.77
N GLN A 76 -1.37 -9.29 -21.32
CA GLN A 76 -1.97 -8.09 -21.93
C GLN A 76 -1.97 -8.12 -23.46
N PRO A 77 -3.04 -7.65 -24.14
CA PRO A 77 -4.36 -7.29 -23.61
C PRO A 77 -5.28 -8.53 -23.58
N SER A 78 -5.32 -9.25 -22.47
CA SER A 78 -6.16 -10.43 -22.32
C SER A 78 -6.78 -10.47 -20.94
N VAL A 79 -7.98 -11.07 -20.86
CA VAL A 79 -8.66 -11.40 -19.60
C VAL A 79 -8.12 -12.67 -18.95
N VAL A 80 -7.14 -13.31 -19.59
CA VAL A 80 -6.45 -14.49 -19.08
C VAL A 80 -5.31 -14.06 -18.17
N LEU A 81 -5.26 -14.64 -16.98
CA LEU A 81 -4.11 -14.57 -16.09
C LEU A 81 -3.58 -15.97 -15.78
N ARG A 82 -2.35 -16.04 -15.31
CA ARG A 82 -1.71 -17.27 -14.83
C ARG A 82 -1.22 -17.09 -13.40
N ILE A 83 -1.34 -18.16 -12.62
CA ILE A 83 -0.86 -18.26 -11.25
C ILE A 83 0.40 -19.13 -11.24
N ASP A 84 1.53 -18.60 -10.76
CA ASP A 84 2.82 -19.30 -10.77
C ASP A 84 3.46 -19.55 -9.40
N GLY A 85 2.82 -19.10 -8.32
CA GLY A 85 3.31 -19.24 -6.96
C GLY A 85 3.26 -20.67 -6.42
N PHE A 86 3.84 -20.87 -5.24
CA PHE A 86 3.99 -22.17 -4.59
C PHE A 86 2.66 -22.91 -4.35
N LEU A 87 1.56 -22.18 -4.17
CA LEU A 87 0.26 -22.77 -3.91
C LEU A 87 -0.47 -23.27 -5.17
N LYS A 88 0.05 -23.00 -6.37
CA LYS A 88 -0.61 -23.33 -7.65
C LYS A 88 -0.97 -24.80 -7.84
N ASN A 89 -0.23 -25.71 -7.18
CA ASN A 89 -0.47 -27.16 -7.25
C ASN A 89 -1.30 -27.70 -6.07
N SER A 90 -1.60 -26.88 -5.07
CA SER A 90 -2.25 -27.31 -3.82
C SER A 90 -3.65 -26.74 -3.63
N VAL A 91 -3.95 -25.60 -4.26
CA VAL A 91 -5.22 -24.88 -4.11
C VAL A 91 -5.76 -24.55 -5.50
N ASP A 92 -7.07 -24.61 -5.65
CA ASP A 92 -7.74 -24.21 -6.89
C ASP A 92 -7.39 -22.75 -7.26
N ALA A 93 -7.14 -22.52 -8.54
CA ALA A 93 -6.66 -21.24 -9.03
C ALA A 93 -7.67 -20.12 -8.74
N VAL A 94 -8.99 -20.38 -8.86
CA VAL A 94 -10.04 -19.39 -8.58
C VAL A 94 -9.98 -18.94 -7.12
N VAL A 95 -9.81 -19.89 -6.20
CA VAL A 95 -9.66 -19.60 -4.76
C VAL A 95 -8.40 -18.78 -4.49
N LEU A 96 -7.30 -19.07 -5.18
CA LEU A 96 -6.07 -18.27 -5.06
C LEU A 96 -6.28 -16.84 -5.57
N TYR A 97 -7.00 -16.65 -6.67
CA TYR A 97 -7.33 -15.33 -7.18
C TYR A 97 -8.22 -14.52 -6.22
N GLU A 98 -9.24 -15.17 -5.62
CA GLU A 98 -10.07 -14.55 -4.59
C GLU A 98 -9.23 -14.11 -3.38
N ALA A 99 -8.33 -14.98 -2.90
CA ALA A 99 -7.43 -14.67 -1.80
C ALA A 99 -6.50 -13.48 -2.12
N TYR A 100 -5.99 -13.41 -3.36
CA TYR A 100 -5.21 -12.27 -3.85
C TYR A 100 -6.02 -10.97 -3.80
N LEU A 101 -7.24 -10.97 -4.33
CA LEU A 101 -8.12 -9.79 -4.33
C LEU A 101 -8.44 -9.29 -2.92
N ILE A 102 -8.67 -10.22 -1.98
CA ILE A 102 -8.92 -9.90 -0.57
C ILE A 102 -7.67 -9.28 0.06
N ALA A 103 -6.50 -9.91 -0.09
CA ALA A 103 -5.25 -9.43 0.50
C ALA A 103 -4.92 -8.01 0.01
N LYS A 104 -5.11 -7.77 -1.29
CA LYS A 104 -4.91 -6.46 -1.90
C LYS A 104 -5.89 -5.42 -1.37
N GLY A 105 -7.19 -5.75 -1.31
CA GLY A 105 -8.21 -4.87 -0.73
C GLY A 105 -7.92 -4.52 0.75
N VAL A 106 -7.39 -5.48 1.53
CA VAL A 106 -6.91 -5.25 2.90
C VAL A 106 -5.78 -4.23 2.92
N THR A 107 -4.76 -4.36 2.06
CA THR A 107 -3.65 -3.41 2.05
C THR A 107 -4.08 -2.01 1.61
N GLU A 108 -4.86 -1.90 0.52
CA GLU A 108 -5.37 -0.61 0.04
C GLU A 108 -6.19 0.11 1.12
N THR A 109 -7.05 -0.63 1.80
CA THR A 109 -7.83 -0.11 2.93
C THR A 109 -6.95 0.32 4.08
N SER A 110 -5.93 -0.48 4.42
CA SER A 110 -4.98 -0.13 5.48
C SER A 110 -4.20 1.16 5.17
N TRP A 111 -3.94 1.44 3.89
CA TRP A 111 -3.32 2.67 3.43
C TRP A 111 -4.24 3.87 3.65
N LEU A 112 -5.50 3.77 3.26
CA LEU A 112 -6.47 4.83 3.50
C LEU A 112 -6.61 5.11 5.00
N ILE A 113 -6.72 4.06 5.83
CA ILE A 113 -6.78 4.16 7.29
C ILE A 113 -5.53 4.86 7.84
N LEU A 114 -4.33 4.60 7.29
CA LEU A 114 -3.10 5.27 7.68
C LEU A 114 -3.17 6.78 7.43
N PHE A 115 -3.62 7.21 6.24
CA PHE A 115 -3.72 8.63 5.90
C PHE A 115 -4.82 9.33 6.69
N THR A 116 -5.97 8.69 6.86
CA THR A 116 -7.05 9.16 7.74
C THR A 116 -6.59 9.29 9.18
N GLY A 117 -5.85 8.30 9.70
CA GLY A 117 -5.33 8.31 11.06
C GLY A 117 -4.31 9.43 11.29
N ARG A 118 -3.48 9.74 10.29
CA ARG A 118 -2.60 10.92 10.32
C ARG A 118 -3.39 12.23 10.38
N LEU A 119 -4.43 12.34 9.56
CA LEU A 119 -5.29 13.53 9.53
C LEU A 119 -6.01 13.75 10.86
N LEU A 120 -6.61 12.68 11.43
CA LEU A 120 -7.27 12.73 12.73
C LEU A 120 -6.29 13.09 13.84
N LEU A 121 -5.08 12.52 13.84
CA LEU A 121 -4.04 12.90 14.81
C LEU A 121 -3.71 14.40 14.76
N ILE A 122 -3.65 15.00 13.57
CA ILE A 122 -3.43 16.45 13.44
C ILE A 122 -4.60 17.23 14.03
N PHE A 123 -5.83 16.78 13.81
CA PHE A 123 -7.02 17.40 14.40
C PHE A 123 -7.00 17.34 15.93
N ASP A 124 -6.53 16.23 16.50
CA ASP A 124 -6.55 15.95 17.93
C ASP A 124 -5.24 16.31 18.67
N LEU A 125 -4.26 16.90 17.98
CA LEU A 125 -2.94 17.25 18.51
C LEU A 125 -2.93 17.98 19.87
N TYR A 126 -3.98 18.74 20.18
CA TYR A 126 -4.10 19.53 21.42
C TYR A 126 -5.20 19.02 22.37
N ARG A 127 -5.77 17.85 22.13
CA ARG A 127 -6.84 17.25 22.94
C ARG A 127 -6.29 16.04 23.70
N PRO A 128 -5.88 16.19 24.97
CA PRO A 128 -5.33 15.08 25.74
C PRO A 128 -6.36 13.97 26.01
N THR A 129 -7.65 14.32 26.05
CA THR A 129 -8.76 13.38 26.20
C THR A 129 -9.81 13.61 25.12
N LEU A 130 -10.11 12.56 24.36
CA LEU A 130 -11.17 12.60 23.35
C LEU A 130 -12.51 12.31 24.02
N SER A 131 -13.49 13.18 23.75
CA SER A 131 -14.88 12.95 24.17
C SER A 131 -15.47 11.72 23.49
N PHE A 132 -16.45 11.07 24.12
CA PHE A 132 -17.12 9.92 23.52
C PHE A 132 -17.70 10.23 22.13
N LYS A 133 -18.33 11.41 21.97
CA LYS A 133 -18.83 11.90 20.67
C LYS A 133 -17.72 11.95 19.60
N ARG A 134 -16.52 12.40 19.97
CA ARG A 134 -15.37 12.46 19.05
C ARG A 134 -14.89 11.05 18.66
N LYS A 135 -14.79 10.13 19.63
CA LYS A 135 -14.44 8.73 19.36
C LYS A 135 -15.45 8.06 18.42
N CYS A 136 -16.75 8.28 18.63
CA CYS A 136 -17.78 7.75 17.73
C CYS A 136 -17.68 8.35 16.32
N CYS A 137 -17.42 9.65 16.20
CA CYS A 137 -17.21 10.31 14.92
C CYS A 137 -15.98 9.75 14.19
N GLU A 138 -14.86 9.56 14.89
CA GLU A 138 -13.66 8.94 14.30
C GLU A 138 -13.92 7.50 13.85
N LEU A 139 -14.64 6.70 14.64
CA LEU A 139 -15.03 5.35 14.25
C LEU A 139 -15.87 5.35 12.97
N ILE A 140 -16.87 6.25 12.86
CA ILE A 140 -17.69 6.38 11.65
C ILE A 140 -16.81 6.74 10.44
N VAL A 141 -15.86 7.68 10.61
CA VAL A 141 -14.92 8.03 9.54
C VAL A 141 -14.08 6.83 9.12
N TYR A 142 -13.54 6.04 10.05
CA TYR A 142 -12.80 4.83 9.73
C TYR A 142 -13.67 3.78 9.01
N LEU A 143 -14.93 3.62 9.38
CA LEU A 143 -15.86 2.70 8.70
C LEU A 143 -16.15 3.14 7.26
N ILE A 144 -16.39 4.43 7.03
CA ILE A 144 -16.59 4.98 5.68
C ILE A 144 -15.35 4.75 4.82
N VAL A 145 -14.17 5.00 5.40
CA VAL A 145 -12.89 4.78 4.71
C VAL A 145 -12.66 3.30 4.40
N ALA A 146 -13.05 2.39 5.31
CA ALA A 146 -12.96 0.96 5.07
C ALA A 146 -13.89 0.51 3.93
N ILE A 147 -15.13 1.03 3.88
CA ILE A 147 -16.06 0.77 2.78
C ILE A 147 -15.47 1.28 1.45
N LEU A 148 -14.92 2.50 1.44
CA LEU A 148 -14.29 3.08 0.24
C LEU A 148 -13.07 2.29 -0.23
N GLY A 149 -12.33 1.63 0.67
CA GLY A 149 -11.20 0.79 0.29
C GLY A 149 -11.61 -0.60 -0.22
N PHE A 150 -12.70 -1.16 0.29
CA PHE A 150 -13.10 -2.55 0.00
C PHE A 150 -14.24 -2.72 -1.01
N TRP A 151 -14.96 -1.66 -1.40
CA TRP A 151 -16.23 -1.80 -2.12
C TRP A 151 -16.15 -2.58 -3.44
N VAL A 152 -15.01 -2.55 -4.16
CA VAL A 152 -14.83 -3.30 -5.41
C VAL A 152 -14.55 -4.79 -5.18
N THR A 153 -13.92 -5.18 -4.07
CA THR A 153 -13.49 -6.57 -3.84
C THR A 153 -14.64 -7.58 -3.90
N PRO A 154 -15.76 -7.40 -3.18
CA PRO A 154 -16.90 -8.33 -3.29
C PRO A 154 -17.45 -8.40 -4.72
N MET A 155 -17.49 -7.26 -5.42
CA MET A 155 -18.02 -7.20 -6.78
C MET A 155 -17.17 -8.00 -7.76
N MET A 156 -15.84 -7.90 -7.67
CA MET A 156 -14.91 -8.70 -8.47
C MET A 156 -15.10 -10.20 -8.24
N ILE A 157 -15.21 -10.61 -6.97
CA ILE A 157 -15.38 -12.02 -6.59
C ILE A 157 -16.70 -12.57 -7.13
N PHE A 158 -17.80 -11.83 -6.94
CA PHE A 158 -19.13 -12.28 -7.40
C PHE A 158 -19.30 -12.31 -8.92
N GLN A 159 -18.42 -11.64 -9.68
CA GLN A 159 -18.47 -11.60 -11.14
C GLN A 159 -17.55 -12.62 -11.82
N LEU A 160 -16.82 -13.43 -11.04
CA LEU A 160 -15.97 -14.47 -11.61
C LEU A 160 -16.79 -15.46 -12.44
N PRO A 161 -16.43 -15.67 -13.72
CA PRO A 161 -17.18 -16.56 -14.59
C PRO A 161 -16.86 -18.03 -14.28
N GLU A 162 -17.76 -18.93 -14.71
CA GLU A 162 -17.46 -20.36 -14.72
C GLU A 162 -16.32 -20.62 -15.72
N GLN A 163 -15.25 -21.23 -15.23
CA GLN A 163 -13.96 -21.22 -15.93
C GLN A 163 -13.96 -22.03 -17.23
N ASN A 164 -14.65 -23.16 -17.31
CA ASN A 164 -14.65 -23.97 -18.53
C ASN A 164 -15.38 -23.26 -19.67
N SER A 165 -16.58 -22.74 -19.39
CA SER A 165 -17.38 -21.96 -20.33
C SER A 165 -16.66 -20.68 -20.76
N ALA A 166 -16.02 -19.98 -19.82
CA ALA A 166 -15.26 -18.77 -20.11
C ALA A 166 -14.05 -19.06 -21.03
N LYS A 167 -13.26 -20.09 -20.74
CA LYS A 167 -12.12 -20.50 -21.59
C LYS A 167 -12.56 -20.88 -23.00
N LEU A 168 -13.69 -21.60 -23.13
CA LEU A 168 -14.27 -21.91 -24.44
C LEU A 168 -14.69 -20.65 -25.20
N LYS A 169 -15.34 -19.69 -24.53
CA LYS A 169 -15.74 -18.42 -25.15
C LYS A 169 -14.52 -17.64 -25.66
N VAL A 170 -13.45 -17.54 -24.85
CA VAL A 170 -12.19 -16.89 -25.27
C VAL A 170 -11.63 -17.53 -26.53
N MET A 171 -11.58 -18.86 -26.62
CA MET A 171 -11.12 -19.55 -27.84
C MET A 171 -11.96 -19.29 -29.09
N MET A 172 -13.25 -19.00 -28.92
CA MET A 172 -14.18 -18.77 -30.03
C MET A 172 -14.17 -17.32 -30.52
N ILE A 173 -13.93 -16.37 -29.60
CA ILE A 173 -14.04 -14.93 -29.86
C ILE A 173 -12.67 -14.32 -30.17
N GLU A 174 -11.65 -14.65 -29.36
CA GLU A 174 -10.34 -14.03 -29.46
C GLU A 174 -9.52 -14.61 -30.59
N GLN A 175 -8.97 -13.73 -31.44
CA GLN A 175 -8.07 -14.15 -32.53
C GLN A 175 -6.76 -14.72 -31.98
N PHE A 176 -6.28 -14.17 -30.87
CA PHE A 176 -5.06 -14.57 -30.18
C PHE A 176 -5.38 -14.79 -28.71
N TYR A 177 -4.89 -15.88 -28.13
CA TYR A 177 -4.95 -16.12 -26.68
C TYR A 177 -3.66 -16.84 -26.23
N PRO A 178 -3.26 -16.73 -24.95
CA PRO A 178 -2.04 -17.37 -24.46
C PRO A 178 -2.13 -18.90 -24.55
N ASP A 179 -1.01 -19.54 -24.92
CA ASP A 179 -0.93 -21.00 -25.09
C ASP A 179 -1.24 -21.77 -23.79
N CYS A 180 -1.16 -21.12 -22.63
CA CYS A 180 -1.47 -21.69 -21.32
C CYS A 180 -2.94 -21.65 -20.92
N LEU A 181 -3.87 -21.21 -21.78
CA LEU A 181 -5.30 -21.06 -21.48
C LEU A 181 -5.93 -22.29 -20.76
N TRP A 182 -5.58 -23.49 -21.20
CA TRP A 182 -6.08 -24.75 -20.64
C TRP A 182 -5.29 -25.27 -19.44
N SER A 183 -4.26 -24.57 -19.00
CA SER A 183 -3.58 -24.87 -17.75
C SER A 183 -4.57 -24.74 -16.57
N PRO A 184 -4.53 -25.65 -15.58
CA PRO A 184 -5.31 -25.48 -14.35
C PRO A 184 -4.93 -24.19 -13.59
N THR A 185 -3.75 -23.63 -13.85
CA THR A 185 -3.27 -22.39 -13.24
C THR A 185 -3.72 -21.12 -13.97
N ALA A 186 -4.34 -21.26 -15.15
CA ALA A 186 -4.84 -20.13 -15.92
C ALA A 186 -6.31 -19.86 -15.59
N ILE A 187 -6.66 -18.59 -15.38
CA ILE A 187 -7.99 -18.14 -14.96
C ILE A 187 -8.48 -17.05 -15.90
N ILE A 188 -9.78 -17.03 -16.14
CA ILE A 188 -10.48 -15.92 -16.80
C ILE A 188 -11.14 -15.05 -15.73
N VAL A 189 -10.80 -13.75 -15.70
CA VAL A 189 -11.29 -12.82 -14.66
C VAL A 189 -12.63 -12.17 -14.96
N THR A 190 -13.00 -12.05 -16.22
CA THR A 190 -14.27 -11.46 -16.65
C THR A 190 -14.90 -12.30 -17.74
N SER A 191 -16.22 -12.29 -17.84
CA SER A 191 -16.87 -12.90 -18.99
C SER A 191 -16.38 -12.22 -20.28
N ALA A 192 -16.20 -13.01 -21.34
CA ALA A 192 -15.86 -12.52 -22.69
C ALA A 192 -17.02 -11.72 -23.36
N GLU A 193 -17.99 -11.26 -22.57
CA GLU A 193 -19.06 -10.39 -23.01
C GLU A 193 -18.58 -8.95 -22.85
N THR A 194 -18.35 -8.29 -23.99
CA THR A 194 -17.72 -6.96 -24.09
C THR A 194 -18.31 -5.93 -23.13
N PHE A 195 -19.62 -5.97 -22.86
CA PHE A 195 -20.25 -5.05 -21.91
C PHE A 195 -19.74 -5.24 -20.48
N PHE A 196 -19.68 -6.47 -19.98
CA PHE A 196 -19.29 -6.77 -18.60
C PHE A 196 -17.80 -6.55 -18.38
N GLU A 197 -16.98 -6.99 -19.34
CA GLU A 197 -15.54 -6.71 -19.34
C GLU A 197 -15.27 -5.21 -19.28
N ASN A 198 -15.88 -4.43 -20.19
CA ASN A 198 -15.69 -2.98 -20.21
C ASN A 198 -16.14 -2.31 -18.90
N PHE A 199 -17.28 -2.74 -18.37
CA PHE A 199 -17.80 -2.22 -17.11
C PHE A 199 -16.85 -2.52 -15.95
N LEU A 200 -16.32 -3.74 -15.86
CA LEU A 200 -15.41 -4.16 -14.81
C LEU A 200 -14.08 -3.40 -14.89
N CYS A 201 -13.49 -3.29 -16.08
CA CYS A 201 -12.28 -2.52 -16.31
C CYS A 201 -12.44 -1.06 -15.87
N VAL A 202 -13.56 -0.42 -16.26
CA VAL A 202 -13.86 0.97 -15.85
C VAL A 202 -14.01 1.08 -14.33
N LEU A 203 -14.72 0.15 -13.69
CA LEU A 203 -14.88 0.15 -12.23
C LEU A 203 -13.55 0.05 -11.49
N ILE A 204 -12.66 -0.81 -11.97
CA ILE A 204 -11.35 -1.00 -11.35
C ILE A 204 -10.49 0.26 -11.52
N ILE A 205 -10.48 0.87 -12.71
CA ILE A 205 -9.78 2.14 -12.94
C ILE A 205 -10.33 3.23 -12.01
N VAL A 206 -11.66 3.35 -11.91
CA VAL A 206 -12.32 4.31 -11.02
C VAL A 206 -11.94 4.05 -9.57
N ASN A 207 -11.87 2.80 -9.13
CA ASN A 207 -11.45 2.45 -7.77
C ASN A 207 -10.04 2.95 -7.47
N TYR A 208 -9.03 2.54 -8.25
CA TYR A 208 -7.65 2.97 -8.01
C TYR A 208 -7.50 4.49 -8.08
N CYS A 209 -8.15 5.14 -9.05
CA CYS A 209 -8.13 6.60 -9.15
C CYS A 209 -8.78 7.25 -7.93
N SER A 210 -9.92 6.73 -7.46
CA SER A 210 -10.63 7.26 -6.30
C SER A 210 -9.81 7.13 -5.01
N ILE A 211 -9.18 5.97 -4.79
CA ILE A 211 -8.29 5.72 -3.64
C ILE A 211 -7.07 6.65 -3.71
N GLY A 212 -6.41 6.75 -4.87
CA GLY A 212 -5.26 7.63 -5.08
C GLY A 212 -5.59 9.10 -4.84
N LEU A 213 -6.73 9.56 -5.36
CA LEU A 213 -7.24 10.92 -5.14
C LEU A 213 -7.59 11.15 -3.67
N ALA A 214 -8.24 10.20 -2.99
CA ALA A 214 -8.57 10.31 -1.57
C ALA A 214 -7.31 10.42 -0.71
N ILE A 215 -6.27 9.64 -1.00
CA ILE A 215 -4.96 9.72 -0.34
C ILE A 215 -4.32 11.10 -0.58
N TYR A 216 -4.32 11.58 -1.82
CA TYR A 216 -3.74 12.87 -2.19
C TYR A 216 -4.44 14.06 -1.54
N ILE A 217 -5.77 14.09 -1.60
CA ILE A 217 -6.58 15.12 -0.95
C ILE A 217 -6.35 15.08 0.55
N SER A 218 -6.33 13.89 1.16
CA SER A 218 -6.05 13.74 2.59
C SER A 218 -4.67 14.28 2.97
N ALA A 219 -3.64 14.00 2.16
CA ALA A 219 -2.29 14.55 2.35
C ALA A 219 -2.27 16.09 2.28
N LYS A 220 -2.97 16.68 1.30
CA LYS A 220 -3.06 18.14 1.13
C LYS A 220 -3.85 18.82 2.25
N ILE A 221 -4.95 18.23 2.70
CA ILE A 221 -5.72 18.74 3.85
C ILE A 221 -4.84 18.66 5.11
N ALA A 222 -4.15 17.53 5.33
CA ALA A 222 -3.24 17.37 6.45
C ALA A 222 -2.16 18.45 6.45
N PHE A 223 -1.57 18.74 5.28
CA PHE A 223 -0.61 19.84 5.11
C PHE A 223 -1.19 21.20 5.48
N TRP A 224 -2.37 21.50 4.94
CA TRP A 224 -3.02 22.79 5.14
C TRP A 224 -3.39 23.01 6.61
N VAL A 225 -4.03 22.02 7.26
CA VAL A 225 -4.40 22.10 8.69
C VAL A 225 -3.15 22.22 9.56
N LEU A 226 -2.09 21.45 9.26
CA LEU A 226 -0.85 21.47 10.02
C LEU A 226 -0.13 22.81 9.86
N SER A 227 -0.05 23.37 8.65
CA SER A 227 0.61 24.67 8.43
C SER A 227 -0.05 25.79 9.24
N LYS A 228 -1.39 25.82 9.27
CA LYS A 228 -2.17 26.75 10.12
C LYS A 228 -1.91 26.57 11.62
N ARG A 229 -1.81 25.33 12.09
CA ARG A 229 -1.55 25.05 13.52
C ARG A 229 -0.11 25.32 13.95
N MET A 230 0.81 25.48 13.00
CA MET A 230 2.24 25.66 13.24
C MET A 230 2.71 27.12 13.14
N GLU A 231 1.84 28.07 12.78
CA GLU A 231 2.20 29.50 12.61
C GLU A 231 2.94 30.06 13.84
N THR A 232 2.49 29.70 15.06
CA THR A 232 3.03 30.18 16.35
C THR A 232 4.12 29.29 16.97
N LYS A 233 4.57 28.23 16.28
CA LYS A 233 5.58 27.29 16.81
C LYS A 233 7.01 27.66 16.40
N SER A 234 7.99 27.10 17.12
CA SER A 234 9.41 27.29 16.82
C SER A 234 9.80 26.76 15.45
N ASP A 235 10.85 27.34 14.85
CA ASP A 235 11.33 26.94 13.51
C ASP A 235 11.79 25.49 13.44
N ALA A 236 12.34 24.95 14.52
CA ALA A 236 12.70 23.53 14.61
C ALA A 236 11.47 22.62 14.45
N THR A 237 10.35 23.00 15.09
CA THR A 237 9.08 22.28 15.00
C THR A 237 8.49 22.40 13.59
N LYS A 238 8.52 23.61 13.01
CA LYS A 238 8.11 23.86 11.62
C LYS A 238 8.89 23.01 10.62
N LYS A 239 10.22 22.90 10.78
CA LYS A 239 11.09 22.05 9.94
C LYS A 239 10.74 20.57 10.06
N MET A 240 10.52 20.07 11.28
CA MET A 240 10.11 18.68 11.50
C MET A 240 8.76 18.36 10.83
N HIS A 241 7.79 19.27 10.93
CA HIS A 241 6.48 19.10 10.29
C HIS A 241 6.53 19.22 8.77
N LYS A 242 7.35 20.13 8.23
CA LYS A 242 7.59 20.19 6.78
C LYS A 242 8.15 18.87 6.26
N LYS A 243 9.16 18.32 6.95
CA LYS A 243 9.71 17.00 6.63
C LYS A 243 8.64 15.92 6.70
N PHE A 244 7.79 15.90 7.73
CA PHE A 244 6.65 14.96 7.83
C PHE A 244 5.65 15.08 6.66
N ASN A 245 5.41 16.31 6.20
CA ASN A 245 4.53 16.55 5.08
C ASN A 245 5.12 16.07 3.75
N ASP A 246 6.39 16.41 3.47
CA ASP A 246 7.08 16.00 2.25
C ASP A 246 7.08 14.48 2.11
N ARG A 247 7.23 13.76 3.23
CA ARG A 247 7.09 12.30 3.32
C ARG A 247 5.71 11.80 2.91
N THR A 248 4.66 12.46 3.42
CA THR A 248 3.27 12.05 3.18
C THR A 248 2.91 12.24 1.71
N ILE A 249 3.33 13.36 1.11
CA ILE A 249 3.16 13.62 -0.33
C ILE A 249 3.95 12.62 -1.17
N PHE A 250 5.20 12.32 -0.79
CA PHE A 250 6.02 11.32 -1.49
C PHE A 250 5.37 9.93 -1.46
N GLN A 251 4.86 9.50 -0.30
CA GLN A 251 4.11 8.24 -0.20
C GLN A 251 2.89 8.23 -1.13
N THR A 252 2.19 9.35 -1.29
CA THR A 252 1.11 9.43 -2.28
C THR A 252 1.60 9.23 -3.71
N PHE A 253 2.73 9.84 -4.10
CA PHE A 253 3.31 9.63 -5.42
C PHE A 253 3.71 8.18 -5.66
N LEU A 254 4.25 7.51 -4.65
CA LEU A 254 4.58 6.09 -4.71
C LEU A 254 3.34 5.22 -4.97
N PHE A 255 2.22 5.51 -4.30
CA PHE A 255 0.96 4.82 -4.58
C PHE A 255 0.51 5.01 -6.03
N PHE A 256 0.57 6.23 -6.57
CA PHE A 256 0.23 6.47 -7.97
C PHE A 256 1.14 5.69 -8.94
N ALA A 257 2.46 5.70 -8.68
CA ALA A 257 3.45 5.09 -9.58
C ALA A 257 3.43 3.56 -9.59
N PHE A 258 3.19 2.92 -8.45
CA PHE A 258 3.28 1.45 -8.30
C PHE A 258 1.91 0.76 -8.21
N CYS A 259 0.82 1.51 -8.01
CA CYS A 259 -0.52 0.96 -7.94
C CYS A 259 -1.43 1.57 -9.02
N CYS A 260 -1.78 2.86 -8.92
CA CYS A 260 -2.76 3.44 -9.84
C CYS A 260 -2.37 3.34 -11.31
N ILE A 261 -1.13 3.70 -11.67
CA ILE A 261 -0.68 3.75 -13.06
C ILE A 261 -0.59 2.33 -13.66
N PRO A 262 0.11 1.35 -13.06
CA PRO A 262 0.17 -0.01 -13.58
C PRO A 262 -1.21 -0.64 -13.79
N PHE A 263 -2.11 -0.54 -12.80
CA PHE A 263 -3.47 -1.08 -12.94
C PHE A 263 -4.30 -0.31 -13.96
N SER A 264 -4.18 1.02 -14.03
CA SER A 264 -4.88 1.78 -15.06
C SER A 264 -4.40 1.39 -16.46
N VAL A 265 -3.08 1.23 -16.65
CA VAL A 265 -2.52 0.77 -17.92
C VAL A 265 -3.02 -0.62 -18.27
N LEU A 266 -2.99 -1.57 -17.33
CA LEU A 266 -3.55 -2.92 -17.50
C LEU A 266 -4.98 -2.86 -18.06
N PHE A 267 -5.89 -2.21 -17.35
CA PHE A 267 -7.31 -2.19 -17.74
C PHE A 267 -7.58 -1.31 -18.97
N ILE A 268 -6.77 -0.27 -19.22
CA ILE A 268 -6.87 0.51 -20.46
C ILE A 268 -6.44 -0.31 -21.67
N THR A 269 -5.37 -1.12 -21.56
CA THR A 269 -4.94 -1.99 -22.68
C THR A 269 -5.99 -3.04 -23.02
N ILE A 270 -6.67 -3.59 -22.02
CA ILE A 270 -7.82 -4.49 -22.19
C ILE A 270 -9.00 -3.74 -22.84
N LEU A 271 -9.41 -2.59 -22.29
CA LEU A 271 -10.53 -1.78 -22.82
C LEU A 271 -10.37 -1.34 -24.27
N LEU A 272 -9.13 -1.03 -24.69
CA LEU A 272 -8.82 -0.52 -26.02
C LEU A 272 -8.33 -1.62 -26.97
N ASP A 273 -8.22 -2.87 -26.50
CA ASP A 273 -7.64 -4.01 -27.23
C ASP A 273 -6.30 -3.65 -27.91
N PHE A 274 -5.42 -2.97 -27.16
CA PHE A 274 -4.14 -2.47 -27.67
C PHE A 274 -2.97 -3.28 -27.12
N TYR A 275 -2.26 -3.96 -28.02
CA TYR A 275 -1.06 -4.72 -27.67
C TYR A 275 0.21 -3.85 -27.68
N ILE A 276 0.90 -3.83 -26.53
CA ILE A 276 2.22 -3.21 -26.38
C ILE A 276 3.22 -4.31 -26.02
N PRO A 277 4.23 -4.59 -26.86
CA PRO A 277 5.26 -5.55 -26.51
C PRO A 277 5.94 -5.23 -25.17
N GLY A 278 6.01 -6.20 -24.26
CA GLY A 278 6.69 -6.08 -22.97
C GLY A 278 5.92 -5.34 -21.86
N ILE A 279 4.72 -4.82 -22.14
CA ILE A 279 3.92 -4.10 -21.14
C ILE A 279 3.49 -4.99 -19.98
N THR A 280 3.24 -6.26 -20.26
CA THR A 280 2.91 -7.30 -19.27
C THR A 280 3.96 -7.34 -18.16
N TYR A 281 5.25 -7.49 -18.51
CA TYR A 281 6.34 -7.53 -17.54
C TYR A 281 6.48 -6.24 -16.75
N PHE A 282 6.24 -5.09 -17.40
CA PHE A 282 6.32 -3.79 -16.76
C PHE A 282 5.22 -3.60 -15.71
N VAL A 283 3.98 -3.94 -16.07
CA VAL A 283 2.83 -3.85 -15.16
C VAL A 283 2.98 -4.85 -14.02
N ASP A 284 3.33 -6.10 -14.32
CA ASP A 284 3.53 -7.13 -13.28
C ASP A 284 4.60 -6.67 -12.29
N PHE A 285 5.79 -6.31 -12.79
CA PHE A 285 6.90 -5.86 -11.95
C PHE A 285 6.54 -4.66 -11.08
N LEU A 286 5.91 -3.61 -11.63
CA LEU A 286 5.55 -2.44 -10.83
C LEU A 286 4.46 -2.76 -9.80
N SER A 287 3.45 -3.52 -10.19
CA SER A 287 2.33 -3.83 -9.32
C SER A 287 2.73 -4.74 -8.15
N GLU A 288 3.59 -5.73 -8.39
CA GLU A 288 4.11 -6.61 -7.34
C GLU A 288 5.08 -5.88 -6.40
N ASN A 289 5.79 -4.86 -6.89
CA ASN A 289 6.73 -4.09 -6.08
C ASN A 289 6.09 -2.99 -5.23
N HIS A 290 4.77 -2.83 -5.28
CA HIS A 290 4.05 -1.88 -4.46
C HIS A 290 4.34 -2.04 -2.94
N PRO A 291 4.29 -3.24 -2.33
CA PRO A 291 4.74 -3.47 -0.95
C PRO A 291 6.20 -3.09 -0.68
N THR A 292 7.11 -3.40 -1.61
CA THR A 292 8.54 -3.08 -1.48
C THR A 292 8.76 -1.57 -1.44
N VAL A 293 7.97 -0.83 -2.21
CA VAL A 293 8.01 0.63 -2.21
C VAL A 293 7.47 1.20 -0.89
N CYS A 294 6.44 0.59 -0.30
CA CYS A 294 5.99 0.93 1.05
C CYS A 294 7.11 0.75 2.07
N LEU A 295 7.80 -0.38 2.00
CA LEU A 295 8.94 -0.72 2.83
C LEU A 295 10.09 0.29 2.68
N ILE A 296 10.47 0.62 1.45
CA ILE A 296 11.51 1.62 1.16
C ILE A 296 11.09 2.99 1.68
N SER A 297 9.82 3.39 1.51
CA SER A 297 9.31 4.66 2.03
C SER A 297 9.40 4.75 3.55
N LEU A 298 9.23 3.62 4.25
CA LEU A 298 9.38 3.53 5.69
C LEU A 298 10.83 3.83 6.10
N PHE A 299 11.81 3.23 5.42
CA PHE A 299 13.23 3.42 5.73
C PHE A 299 13.77 4.77 5.26
N LEU A 300 13.38 5.27 4.09
CA LEU A 300 13.88 6.54 3.53
C LEU A 300 13.46 7.77 4.33
N TYR A 301 12.49 7.63 5.22
CA TYR A 301 11.87 8.81 5.78
C TYR A 301 11.64 8.74 7.29
N TYR A 302 11.52 7.60 7.92
CA TYR A 302 11.47 7.60 9.37
C TYR A 302 12.89 7.69 9.94
N ASP A 303 13.26 8.89 10.39
CA ASP A 303 14.59 9.19 10.94
C ASP A 303 15.09 8.15 11.96
N PRO A 304 14.27 7.67 12.93
CA PRO A 304 14.72 6.63 13.86
C PRO A 304 15.13 5.32 13.16
N TYR A 305 14.50 5.00 12.03
CA TYR A 305 14.77 3.79 11.26
C TYR A 305 15.99 4.02 10.35
N GLN A 306 16.15 5.21 9.78
CA GLN A 306 17.36 5.59 9.06
C GLN A 306 18.60 5.50 9.95
N TYR A 307 18.55 6.14 11.12
CA TYR A 307 19.68 6.12 12.05
C TYR A 307 20.02 4.70 12.47
N PHE A 308 19.01 3.88 12.74
CA PHE A 308 19.23 2.48 13.11
C PHE A 308 19.75 1.62 11.95
N PHE A 309 19.26 1.84 10.74
CA PHE A 309 19.75 1.15 9.54
C PHE A 309 21.21 1.53 9.23
N LEU A 310 21.53 2.83 9.28
CA LEU A 310 22.89 3.34 9.10
C LEU A 310 23.86 2.81 10.18
N GLU A 311 23.38 2.72 11.44
CA GLU A 311 24.12 2.12 12.54
C GLU A 311 24.40 0.63 12.29
N LEU A 312 23.42 -0.12 11.76
CA LEU A 312 23.56 -1.55 11.47
C LEU A 312 24.56 -1.83 10.33
N ILE A 313 24.54 -1.03 9.26
CA ILE A 313 25.46 -1.20 8.11
C ILE A 313 26.87 -0.65 8.38
N GLY A 314 27.16 -0.20 9.60
CA GLY A 314 28.49 0.30 9.98
C GLY A 314 28.84 1.68 9.42
N PHE A 315 27.92 2.33 8.68
CA PHE A 315 28.06 3.73 8.31
C PHE A 315 27.81 4.59 9.53
N ARG A 316 28.87 4.81 10.33
CA ARG A 316 28.92 5.94 11.26
C ARG A 316 28.83 7.21 10.44
N ALA A 317 27.63 7.72 10.24
CA ALA A 317 27.44 9.10 9.81
C ALA A 317 28.12 9.97 10.87
N ALA A 318 29.32 10.44 10.56
CA ALA A 318 30.00 11.50 11.27
C ALA A 318 29.18 12.79 11.05
N ALA A 319 28.02 12.90 11.69
CA ALA A 319 27.10 14.02 11.51
C ALA A 319 26.29 14.26 12.78
N ALA A 320 26.81 15.21 13.57
CA ALA A 320 26.07 16.08 14.46
C ALA A 320 25.06 15.42 15.42
N LYS A 321 25.52 15.13 16.65
CA LYS A 321 24.64 15.38 17.80
C LYS A 321 24.10 16.81 17.64
N PRO A 322 22.80 17.06 17.48
CA PRO A 322 22.31 18.37 17.87
C PRO A 322 22.66 18.46 19.34
N ARG A 323 23.40 19.50 19.75
CA ARG A 323 23.60 19.83 21.15
C ARG A 323 22.21 20.09 21.76
N LEU A 324 21.49 19.04 22.17
CA LEU A 324 20.50 19.10 23.24
C LEU A 324 21.29 19.15 24.56
N SER A 325 22.02 20.25 24.74
CA SER A 325 22.71 20.63 25.99
C SER A 325 22.87 22.15 26.02
N SER A 326 21.77 22.86 25.75
CA SER A 326 21.59 24.27 26.12
C SER A 326 20.11 24.65 25.99
N ILE A 327 19.22 23.86 26.58
CA ILE A 327 17.92 24.37 27.03
C ILE A 327 17.98 24.21 28.54
N PRO A 328 17.90 25.29 29.33
CA PRO A 328 17.80 25.17 30.78
C PRO A 328 16.44 24.54 31.07
N ILE A 329 16.40 23.21 31.20
CA ILE A 329 15.35 22.56 31.97
C ILE A 329 15.58 23.06 33.39
N GLY A 330 14.78 24.04 33.79
CA GLY A 330 14.75 24.56 35.15
C GLY A 330 14.77 23.37 36.10
N ARG A 331 15.82 23.34 36.94
CA ARG A 331 15.93 22.45 38.08
C ARG A 331 14.59 22.46 38.80
N ARG A 332 13.87 21.33 38.77
CA ARG A 332 12.93 20.99 39.83
C ARG A 332 13.76 20.89 41.10
N SER A 333 13.75 21.96 41.88
CA SER A 333 14.16 21.95 43.27
C SER A 333 13.18 21.07 44.04
N THR A 334 13.66 19.89 44.42
CA THR A 334 13.19 19.21 45.62
C THR A 334 13.59 20.04 46.83
N VAL A 335 12.71 20.91 47.34
CA VAL A 335 12.85 21.53 48.66
C VAL A 335 11.47 21.70 49.30
N THR A 336 11.21 20.82 50.26
CA THR A 336 10.43 20.95 51.50
C THR A 336 8.96 21.41 51.48
N ARG A 337 8.11 20.49 51.95
CA ARG A 337 7.00 20.68 52.91
C ARG A 337 7.03 22.05 53.61
N GLY A 338 5.94 22.81 53.53
CA GLY A 338 5.62 23.85 54.50
C GLY A 338 5.02 25.12 53.91
N SER A 339 3.71 25.27 54.13
CA SER A 339 3.00 26.54 54.32
C SER A 339 2.71 27.48 53.13
N ILE A 340 1.41 27.55 52.83
CA ILE A 340 0.55 28.76 52.82
C ILE A 340 0.97 29.90 51.87
N ALA A 341 0.15 30.14 50.83
CA ALA A 341 -0.68 31.35 50.72
C ALA A 341 -1.26 31.48 49.31
N THR A 342 -2.60 31.44 49.25
CA THR A 342 -3.51 32.03 48.28
C THR A 342 -3.02 33.35 47.65
N PHE A 343 -3.24 33.52 46.34
CA PHE A 343 -3.86 34.74 45.80
C PHE A 343 -4.50 34.46 44.43
N THR A 344 -5.82 34.67 44.40
CA THR A 344 -6.69 34.74 43.23
C THR A 344 -6.47 36.05 42.46
N LEU A 345 -6.58 35.98 41.13
CA LEU A 345 -6.89 37.10 40.24
C LEU A 345 -8.17 36.73 39.48
N SER A 346 -9.19 37.57 39.67
CA SER A 346 -10.62 37.47 39.28
C SER A 346 -11.43 36.33 39.87
#